data_AF-A0AA39QHX7-F1
#
_entry.id   AF-A0AA39QHX7-F1
#
_cell.length_a   1.000
_cell.length_b   1.000
_cell.length_c   1.000
_cell.angle_alpha   90.00
_cell.angle_beta   90.00
_cell.angle_gamma   90.00
#
_symmetry.space_group_name_H-M   'P 1'
#
loop_
_entity.id
_entity.type
_entity.pdbx_description
1 polymer ?
#
loop_
_entity_poly.entity_id
_entity_poly.type
_entity_poly.pdbx_seq_one_letter_code
_entity_poly.pdbx_strand_id
1 'polypeptide(L)'
;MSITGKQSQRQLKRRRREELKKLKAKEEEVVDLTGRLRYLQADFLNFQRNAAREKEQTRDFAITRFASDLLETVDVLTLALKSVPASVLEPPITEDKPVSDESSVPSSSPSHESFTSTKPPEVHLRELYTGVELTQRQLLQTLFKYHVKPFDPTGDAFDPNRHEALYQAPIPGKEAGTVIDCQKTGYTIKDRVLRAAQVGVAQETS
;
A
#
# COMPACT_ATOMS: atom_id res chain seq x y z
N MET A 1 55.54 -73.24 29.08
CA MET A 1 55.00 -72.62 27.84
C MET A 1 53.95 -71.51 28.12
N SER A 2 53.95 -70.86 29.29
CA SER A 2 52.83 -69.98 29.72
C SER A 2 53.12 -68.47 29.66
N ILE A 3 54.34 -68.08 29.26
CA ILE A 3 54.82 -66.69 29.27
C ILE A 3 54.42 -65.96 27.97
N THR A 4 54.48 -66.66 26.83
CA THR A 4 54.16 -66.14 25.50
C THR A 4 52.66 -65.82 25.33
N GLY A 5 51.77 -66.66 25.88
CA GLY A 5 50.33 -66.40 25.86
C GLY A 5 49.90 -65.20 26.72
N LYS A 6 50.55 -65.00 27.89
CA LYS A 6 50.29 -63.83 28.75
C LYS A 6 50.80 -62.52 28.14
N GLN A 7 51.92 -62.56 27.41
CA GLN A 7 52.45 -61.41 26.68
C GLN A 7 51.54 -60.99 25.51
N SER A 8 51.06 -61.97 24.73
CA SER A 8 50.10 -61.74 23.63
C SER A 8 48.76 -61.15 24.13
N GLN A 9 48.19 -61.69 25.22
CA GLN A 9 46.98 -61.13 25.82
C GLN A 9 47.16 -59.70 26.35
N ARG A 10 48.35 -59.35 26.87
CA ARG A 10 48.66 -57.99 27.32
C ARG A 10 48.74 -57.01 26.14
N GLN A 11 49.39 -57.39 25.04
CA GLN A 11 49.44 -56.58 23.83
C GLN A 11 48.05 -56.37 23.22
N LEU A 12 47.23 -57.43 23.16
CA LEU A 12 45.85 -57.35 22.68
C LEU A 12 44.99 -56.41 23.54
N LYS A 13 45.10 -56.50 24.88
CA LYS A 13 44.41 -55.58 25.80
C LYS A 13 44.86 -54.13 25.61
N ARG A 14 46.14 -53.88 25.33
CA ARG A 14 46.67 -52.53 25.07
C ARG A 14 46.11 -51.95 23.77
N ARG A 15 46.15 -52.71 22.68
CA ARG A 15 45.56 -52.30 21.38
C ARG A 15 44.06 -52.03 21.52
N ARG A 16 43.32 -52.91 22.19
CA ARG A 16 41.88 -52.73 22.44
C ARG A 16 41.59 -51.47 23.25
N ARG A 17 42.43 -51.13 24.22
CA ARG A 17 42.29 -49.89 25.03
C ARG A 17 42.59 -48.63 24.20
N GLU A 18 43.60 -48.67 23.34
CA GLU A 18 43.93 -47.58 22.42
C GLU A 18 42.82 -47.38 21.38
N GLU A 19 42.29 -48.46 20.82
CA GLU A 19 41.12 -48.44 19.93
C GLU A 19 39.87 -47.90 20.62
N LEU A 20 39.60 -48.31 21.87
CA LEU A 20 38.48 -47.78 22.65
C LEU A 20 38.61 -46.26 22.88
N LYS A 21 39.83 -45.77 23.13
CA LYS A 21 40.09 -44.34 23.28
C LYS A 21 39.85 -43.58 21.98
N LYS A 22 40.34 -44.11 20.85
CA LYS A 22 40.11 -43.52 19.52
C LYS A 22 38.62 -43.51 19.16
N LEU A 23 37.90 -44.58 19.48
CA LEU A 23 36.47 -44.69 19.24
C LEU A 23 35.70 -43.62 20.02
N LYS A 24 35.98 -43.46 21.32
CA LYS A 24 35.36 -42.41 22.14
C LYS A 24 35.65 -41.00 21.65
N ALA A 25 36.91 -40.72 21.29
CA ALA A 25 37.28 -39.41 20.74
C ALA A 25 36.55 -39.10 19.43
N LYS A 26 36.37 -40.12 18.58
CA LYS A 26 35.60 -39.99 17.34
C LYS A 26 34.10 -39.83 17.59
N GLU A 27 33.55 -40.51 18.60
CA GLU A 27 32.15 -40.32 19.02
C GLU A 27 31.91 -38.89 19.53
N GLU A 28 32.80 -38.35 20.36
CA GLU A 28 32.73 -36.96 20.82
C GLU A 28 32.82 -35.95 19.66
N GLU A 29 33.74 -36.16 18.71
CA GLU A 29 33.88 -35.34 17.51
C GLU A 29 32.61 -35.38 16.64
N VAL A 30 32.00 -36.56 16.47
CA VAL A 30 30.73 -36.72 15.74
C VAL A 30 29.60 -35.96 16.43
N VAL A 31 29.53 -35.99 17.77
CA VAL A 31 28.51 -35.25 18.52
C VAL A 31 28.69 -33.74 18.36
N ASP A 32 29.91 -33.22 18.48
CA ASP A 32 30.22 -31.79 18.28
C ASP A 32 29.89 -31.33 16.85
N LEU A 33 30.35 -32.07 15.84
CA LEU A 33 30.06 -31.76 14.43
C LEU A 33 28.55 -31.82 14.14
N THR A 34 27.84 -32.81 14.67
CA THR A 34 26.38 -32.91 14.51
C THR A 34 25.67 -31.72 15.17
N GLY A 35 26.16 -31.26 16.32
CA GLY A 35 25.68 -30.04 16.98
C GLY A 35 25.85 -28.81 16.10
N ARG A 36 27.05 -28.60 15.54
CA ARG A 36 27.34 -27.48 14.62
C ARG A 36 26.49 -27.54 13.36
N LEU A 37 26.31 -28.73 12.78
CA LEU A 37 25.46 -28.91 11.59
C LEU A 37 24.00 -28.57 11.88
N ARG A 38 23.47 -29.00 13.03
CA ARG A 38 22.09 -28.66 13.43
C ARG A 38 21.92 -27.16 13.67
N TYR A 39 22.90 -26.52 14.30
CA TYR A 39 22.91 -25.07 14.49
C TYR A 39 22.92 -24.34 13.14
N LEU A 40 23.86 -24.67 12.24
CA LEU A 40 23.93 -24.09 10.89
C LEU A 40 22.65 -24.33 10.08
N GLN A 41 22.06 -25.51 10.21
CA GLN A 41 20.77 -25.83 9.57
C GLN A 41 19.66 -24.92 10.11
N ALA A 42 19.60 -24.71 11.43
CA ALA A 42 18.62 -23.82 12.05
C ALA A 42 18.81 -22.36 11.60
N ASP A 43 20.06 -21.88 11.57
CA ASP A 43 20.40 -20.54 11.08
C ASP A 43 20.00 -20.36 9.61
N PHE A 44 20.27 -21.34 8.76
CA PHE A 44 19.86 -21.30 7.36
C PHE A 44 18.34 -21.22 7.20
N LEU A 45 17.58 -22.01 7.97
CA LEU A 45 16.13 -21.96 7.94
C LEU A 45 15.58 -20.61 8.43
N ASN A 46 16.18 -20.04 9.48
CA ASN A 46 15.81 -18.72 9.97
C ASN A 46 16.12 -17.63 8.93
N PHE A 47 17.31 -17.67 8.34
CA PHE A 47 17.72 -16.79 7.25
C PHE A 47 16.76 -16.88 6.07
N GLN A 48 16.41 -18.08 5.63
CA GLN A 48 15.49 -18.29 4.51
C GLN A 48 14.09 -17.73 4.81
N ARG A 49 13.55 -17.97 6.02
CA ARG A 49 12.24 -17.41 6.43
C ARG A 49 12.28 -15.88 6.50
N ASN A 50 13.34 -15.31 7.03
CA ASN A 50 13.49 -13.86 7.14
C ASN A 50 13.64 -13.22 5.75
N ALA A 51 14.52 -13.75 4.91
CA ALA A 51 14.71 -13.29 3.54
C ALA A 51 13.42 -13.38 2.71
N ALA A 52 12.62 -14.44 2.89
CA ALA A 52 11.33 -14.57 2.22
C ALA A 52 10.36 -13.44 2.63
N ARG A 53 10.25 -13.16 3.94
CA ARG A 53 9.41 -12.06 4.47
C ARG A 53 9.90 -10.69 4.00
N GLU A 54 11.21 -10.44 4.04
CA GLU A 54 11.80 -9.20 3.57
C GLU A 54 11.55 -8.97 2.07
N LYS A 55 11.67 -10.02 1.25
CA LYS A 55 11.36 -9.95 -0.18
C LYS A 55 9.90 -9.60 -0.43
N GLU A 56 8.97 -10.23 0.30
CA GLU A 56 7.54 -9.95 0.17
C GLU A 56 7.21 -8.52 0.58
N GLN A 57 7.71 -8.07 1.74
CA GLN A 57 7.57 -6.67 2.18
C GLN A 57 8.16 -5.69 1.16
N THR A 58 9.37 -5.95 0.67
CA THR A 58 10.01 -5.10 -0.35
C THR A 58 9.16 -5.01 -1.60
N ARG A 59 8.60 -6.14 -2.06
CA ARG A 59 7.71 -6.15 -3.24
C ARG A 59 6.44 -5.35 -2.99
N ASP A 60 5.82 -5.56 -1.84
CA ASP A 60 4.56 -4.93 -1.47
C ASP A 60 4.69 -3.41 -1.32
N PHE A 61 5.84 -2.93 -0.86
CA PHE A 61 6.11 -1.52 -0.64
C PHE A 61 6.99 -0.87 -1.72
N ALA A 62 7.39 -1.59 -2.76
CA ALA A 62 8.17 -1.04 -3.88
C ALA A 62 7.44 0.12 -4.59
N ILE A 63 6.11 0.04 -4.67
CA ILE A 63 5.27 1.05 -5.32
C ILE A 63 4.99 2.28 -4.45
N THR A 64 5.40 2.27 -3.17
CA THR A 64 5.04 3.33 -2.20
C THR A 64 5.43 4.71 -2.72
N ARG A 65 6.68 4.88 -3.16
CA ARG A 65 7.17 6.16 -3.67
C ARG A 65 6.40 6.62 -4.91
N PHE A 66 6.21 5.70 -5.85
CA PHE A 66 5.44 5.97 -7.06
C PHE A 66 3.99 6.35 -6.77
N ALA A 67 3.34 5.65 -5.84
CA ALA A 67 1.99 5.97 -5.42
C ALA A 67 1.92 7.36 -4.77
N SER A 68 2.90 7.72 -3.92
CA SER A 68 2.98 9.05 -3.29
C SER A 68 3.08 10.17 -4.33
N ASP A 69 3.97 10.02 -5.32
CA ASP A 69 4.15 11.01 -6.39
C ASP A 69 2.86 11.17 -7.23
N LEU A 70 2.10 10.08 -7.40
CA LEU A 70 0.82 10.10 -8.11
C LEU A 70 -0.28 10.83 -7.32
N LEU A 71 -0.22 10.87 -5.98
CA LEU A 71 -1.23 11.56 -5.17
C LEU A 71 -1.27 13.07 -5.46
N GLU A 72 -0.13 13.68 -5.81
CA GLU A 72 -0.09 15.10 -6.20
C GLU A 72 -0.93 15.34 -7.46
N THR A 73 -0.84 14.42 -8.43
CA THR A 73 -1.66 14.51 -9.66
C THR A 73 -3.15 14.34 -9.37
N VAL A 74 -3.51 13.44 -8.42
CA VAL A 74 -4.89 13.27 -7.98
C VAL A 74 -5.44 14.53 -7.34
N ASP A 75 -4.63 15.22 -6.54
CA ASP A 75 -5.04 16.48 -5.91
C ASP A 75 -5.27 17.59 -6.95
N VAL A 76 -4.40 17.69 -7.96
CA VAL A 76 -4.58 18.65 -9.07
C VAL A 76 -5.88 18.37 -9.83
N LEU A 77 -6.18 17.10 -10.13
CA LEU A 77 -7.45 16.73 -10.76
C LEU A 77 -8.64 17.07 -9.87
N THR A 78 -8.52 16.85 -8.55
CA THR A 78 -9.57 17.20 -7.57
C THR A 78 -9.79 18.70 -7.52
N LEU A 79 -8.72 19.50 -7.54
CA LEU A 79 -8.78 20.95 -7.60
C LEU A 79 -9.42 21.45 -8.90
N ALA A 80 -9.09 20.82 -10.04
CA ALA A 80 -9.67 21.13 -11.34
C ALA A 80 -11.17 20.83 -11.40
N LEU A 81 -11.63 19.76 -10.74
CA LEU A 81 -13.07 19.49 -10.63
C LEU A 81 -13.76 20.51 -9.72
N LYS A 82 -13.15 20.87 -8.58
CA LYS A 82 -13.72 21.86 -7.65
C LYS A 82 -13.79 23.28 -8.22
N SER A 83 -12.98 23.63 -9.21
CA SER A 83 -12.94 24.99 -9.77
C SER A 83 -14.13 25.29 -10.68
N VAL A 84 -14.86 24.27 -11.15
CA VAL A 84 -16.05 24.44 -11.99
C VAL A 84 -17.27 24.67 -11.08
N PRO A 85 -17.95 25.83 -11.16
CA PRO A 85 -19.12 26.09 -10.33
C PRO A 85 -20.30 25.20 -10.72
N ALA A 86 -21.05 24.74 -9.72
CA ALA A 86 -22.21 23.87 -9.90
C ALA A 86 -23.28 24.44 -10.86
N SER A 87 -23.38 25.78 -10.94
CA SER A 87 -24.31 26.47 -11.84
C SER A 87 -24.11 26.15 -13.33
N VAL A 88 -22.89 25.79 -13.73
CA VAL A 88 -22.57 25.43 -15.12
C VAL A 88 -22.80 23.93 -15.36
N LEU A 89 -22.80 23.12 -14.31
CA LEU A 89 -22.97 21.66 -14.40
C LEU A 89 -24.45 21.24 -14.50
N GLU A 90 -25.35 22.01 -13.87
CA GLU A 90 -26.78 21.79 -14.02
C GLU A 90 -27.24 22.22 -15.43
N PRO A 91 -28.01 21.39 -16.15
CA PRO A 91 -28.68 21.85 -17.36
C PRO A 91 -29.68 22.94 -16.97
N PRO A 92 -29.83 24.01 -17.78
CA PRO A 92 -30.92 24.95 -17.54
C PRO A 92 -32.22 24.15 -17.53
N ILE A 93 -32.98 24.28 -16.46
CA ILE A 93 -34.31 23.69 -16.32
C ILE A 93 -35.18 24.40 -17.38
N THR A 94 -35.22 23.87 -18.59
CA THR A 94 -36.25 24.20 -19.56
C THR A 94 -37.52 23.49 -19.09
N GLU A 95 -38.25 24.15 -18.19
CA GLU A 95 -39.71 24.01 -18.13
C GLU A 95 -40.25 24.46 -19.49
N ASP A 96 -40.40 23.51 -20.42
CA ASP A 96 -41.42 23.53 -21.47
C ASP A 96 -41.47 22.15 -22.16
N LYS A 97 -42.50 21.36 -21.83
CA LYS A 97 -43.03 20.25 -22.65
C LYS A 97 -44.12 20.84 -23.58
N PRO A 98 -44.65 20.11 -24.59
CA PRO A 98 -44.07 19.15 -25.53
C PRO A 98 -44.47 19.48 -26.99
N VAL A 99 -43.76 18.99 -28.03
CA VAL A 99 -44.39 18.78 -29.35
C VAL A 99 -43.83 17.52 -30.02
N SER A 100 -44.79 16.77 -30.52
CA SER A 100 -44.81 15.48 -31.19
C SER A 100 -44.05 15.39 -32.51
N ASP A 101 -43.73 14.13 -32.85
CA ASP A 101 -43.53 13.58 -34.20
C ASP A 101 -42.33 14.08 -35.03
N GLU A 102 -41.36 13.21 -35.32
CA GLU A 102 -41.48 12.30 -36.47
C GLU A 102 -40.28 11.32 -36.49
N SER A 103 -40.63 10.07 -36.76
CA SER A 103 -39.76 8.97 -37.14
C SER A 103 -38.81 9.32 -38.28
N SER A 104 -37.51 9.02 -38.14
CA SER A 104 -36.63 8.63 -39.26
C SER A 104 -35.28 8.10 -38.77
N VAL A 105 -35.08 6.80 -38.91
CA VAL A 105 -33.78 6.12 -39.12
C VAL A 105 -33.92 5.51 -40.54
N PRO A 106 -32.88 5.29 -41.39
CA PRO A 106 -31.50 4.93 -41.00
C PRO A 106 -30.34 5.33 -41.96
N SER A 107 -29.12 4.93 -41.57
CA SER A 107 -27.96 4.58 -42.44
C SER A 107 -27.10 5.69 -43.06
N SER A 108 -25.82 5.78 -42.65
CA SER A 108 -24.62 5.66 -43.53
C SER A 108 -23.28 5.88 -42.79
N SER A 109 -22.35 4.94 -43.04
CA SER A 109 -20.87 4.98 -43.10
C SER A 109 -19.98 5.82 -42.15
N PRO A 110 -18.82 5.27 -41.71
CA PRO A 110 -17.84 5.98 -40.89
C PRO A 110 -16.92 6.84 -41.78
N SER A 111 -17.27 8.11 -41.93
CA SER A 111 -16.39 9.12 -42.53
C SER A 111 -15.74 9.92 -41.40
N HIS A 112 -14.43 10.11 -41.47
CA HIS A 112 -13.70 11.07 -40.66
C HIS A 112 -14.33 12.47 -40.81
N GLU A 113 -15.19 12.86 -39.87
CA GLU A 113 -15.77 14.21 -39.86
C GLU A 113 -14.90 15.17 -39.04
N SER A 114 -14.41 16.15 -39.77
CA SER A 114 -13.85 17.43 -39.37
C SER A 114 -14.38 18.00 -38.03
N PHE A 115 -13.43 18.38 -37.17
CA PHE A 115 -13.60 19.22 -35.98
C PHE A 115 -14.17 20.61 -36.31
N THR A 116 -15.49 20.73 -36.46
CA THR A 116 -16.18 22.01 -36.24
C THR A 116 -17.49 21.73 -35.51
N SER A 117 -17.41 21.43 -34.22
CA SER A 117 -18.61 21.20 -33.40
C SER A 117 -19.21 22.54 -32.99
N THR A 118 -20.39 22.86 -33.53
CA THR A 118 -21.27 23.99 -33.18
C THR A 118 -22.04 23.74 -31.86
N LYS A 119 -21.38 23.22 -30.82
CA LYS A 119 -22.00 23.10 -29.49
C LYS A 119 -21.75 24.36 -28.66
N PRO A 120 -22.70 24.79 -27.81
CA PRO A 120 -22.47 25.91 -26.92
C PRO A 120 -21.31 25.61 -25.96
N PRO A 121 -20.51 26.62 -25.56
CA PRO A 121 -19.30 26.43 -24.76
C PRO A 121 -19.56 25.74 -23.42
N GLU A 122 -20.74 25.94 -22.82
CA GLU A 122 -21.15 25.25 -21.58
C GLU A 122 -21.23 23.73 -21.74
N VAL A 123 -21.68 23.25 -22.90
CA VAL A 123 -21.77 21.81 -23.17
C VAL A 123 -20.37 21.21 -23.31
N HIS A 124 -19.44 21.90 -23.97
CA HIS A 124 -18.04 21.47 -24.02
C HIS A 124 -17.38 21.41 -22.64
N LEU A 125 -17.69 22.36 -21.75
CA LEU A 125 -17.19 22.36 -20.38
C LEU A 125 -17.76 21.19 -19.56
N ARG A 126 -19.05 20.86 -19.71
CA ARG A 126 -19.67 19.69 -19.06
C ARG A 126 -19.06 18.37 -19.56
N GLU A 127 -18.88 18.24 -20.88
CA GLU A 127 -18.22 17.07 -21.49
C GLU A 127 -16.78 16.92 -21.00
N LEU A 128 -16.02 18.02 -20.92
CA LEU A 128 -14.66 18.03 -20.37
C LEU A 128 -14.64 17.66 -18.88
N TYR A 129 -15.50 18.27 -18.07
CA TYR A 129 -15.62 17.96 -16.63
C TYR A 129 -15.88 16.47 -16.42
N THR A 130 -16.83 15.91 -17.18
CA THR A 130 -17.16 14.48 -17.13
C THR A 130 -15.95 13.62 -17.49
N GLY A 131 -15.20 13.99 -18.53
CA GLY A 131 -13.98 13.28 -18.93
C GLY A 131 -12.89 13.31 -17.86
N VAL A 132 -12.68 14.46 -17.21
CA VAL A 132 -11.71 14.62 -16.12
C VAL A 132 -12.15 13.82 -14.89
N GLU A 133 -13.44 13.85 -14.54
CA GLU A 133 -14.02 13.08 -13.43
C GLU A 133 -13.84 11.57 -13.65
N LEU A 134 -14.15 11.07 -14.85
CA LEU A 134 -13.95 9.66 -15.19
C LEU A 134 -12.48 9.25 -15.07
N THR A 135 -11.56 10.11 -15.49
CA THR A 135 -10.11 9.87 -15.40
C THR A 135 -9.66 9.82 -13.95
N GLN A 136 -10.07 10.79 -13.12
CA GLN A 136 -9.79 10.81 -11.69
C GLN A 136 -10.33 9.55 -11.00
N ARG A 137 -11.57 9.15 -11.31
CA ARG A 137 -12.19 7.93 -10.76
C ARG A 137 -11.39 6.68 -11.14
N GLN A 138 -10.96 6.56 -12.39
CA GLN A 138 -10.18 5.39 -12.83
C GLN A 138 -8.79 5.34 -12.20
N LEU A 139 -8.17 6.51 -11.96
CA LEU A 139 -6.91 6.63 -11.23
C LEU A 139 -7.07 6.16 -9.77
N LEU A 140 -8.10 6.63 -9.08
CA LEU A 140 -8.43 6.21 -7.71
C LEU A 140 -8.75 4.71 -7.62
N GLN A 141 -9.46 4.15 -8.60
CA GLN A 141 -9.73 2.71 -8.67
C GLN A 141 -8.45 1.90 -8.82
N THR A 142 -7.49 2.38 -9.62
CA THR A 142 -6.18 1.74 -9.76
C THR A 142 -5.42 1.76 -8.44
N LEU A 143 -5.36 2.92 -7.78
CA LEU A 143 -4.75 3.06 -6.45
C LEU A 143 -5.39 2.09 -5.43
N PHE A 144 -6.71 1.99 -5.42
CA PHE A 144 -7.44 1.07 -4.53
C PHE A 144 -7.09 -0.40 -4.78
N LYS A 145 -6.91 -0.82 -6.04
CA LYS A 145 -6.47 -2.17 -6.41
C LYS A 145 -5.10 -2.51 -5.83
N TYR A 146 -4.23 -1.52 -5.69
CA TYR A 146 -2.92 -1.65 -5.04
C TYR A 146 -2.95 -1.35 -3.53
N HIS A 147 -4.14 -1.39 -2.91
CA HIS A 147 -4.37 -1.16 -1.49
C HIS A 147 -4.02 0.25 -0.99
N VAL A 148 -3.99 1.24 -1.89
CA VAL A 148 -3.89 2.66 -1.52
C VAL A 148 -5.31 3.19 -1.31
N LYS A 149 -5.63 3.59 -0.08
CA LYS A 149 -6.97 4.03 0.31
C LYS A 149 -6.94 5.47 0.80
N PRO A 150 -7.82 6.35 0.31
CA PRO A 150 -8.02 7.65 0.92
C PRO A 150 -8.67 7.49 2.29
N PHE A 151 -8.37 8.41 3.21
CA PHE A 151 -9.11 8.58 4.45
C PHE A 151 -9.30 10.06 4.72
N ASP A 152 -10.48 10.40 5.22
CA ASP A 152 -10.85 11.74 5.65
C ASP A 152 -11.17 11.69 7.15
N PRO A 153 -10.34 12.30 8.01
CA PRO A 153 -10.54 12.27 9.45
C PRO A 153 -11.46 13.40 9.96
N THR A 154 -12.21 14.07 9.08
CA THR A 154 -13.11 15.16 9.50
C THR A 154 -14.12 14.68 10.55
N GLY A 155 -14.08 15.29 11.73
CA GLY A 155 -14.92 14.91 12.88
C GLY A 155 -14.31 13.86 13.82
N ASP A 156 -13.21 13.20 13.44
CA ASP A 156 -12.50 12.26 14.30
C ASP A 156 -11.57 12.99 15.29
N ALA A 157 -11.09 12.27 16.30
CA ALA A 157 -10.01 12.73 17.17
C ALA A 157 -8.69 12.85 16.39
N PHE A 158 -7.89 13.86 16.72
CA PHE A 158 -6.60 14.07 16.08
C PHE A 158 -5.56 13.01 16.48
N ASP A 159 -5.13 12.21 15.50
CA ASP A 159 -4.04 11.24 15.64
C ASP A 159 -2.73 11.76 15.01
N PRO A 160 -1.67 12.05 15.79
CA PRO A 160 -0.39 12.55 15.26
C PRO A 160 0.31 11.60 14.26
N ASN A 161 0.03 10.29 14.34
CA ASN A 161 0.61 9.30 13.43
C ASN A 161 -0.04 9.31 12.04
N ARG A 162 -1.24 9.88 11.90
CA ARG A 162 -2.05 9.84 10.68
C ARG A 162 -2.40 11.23 10.15
N HIS A 163 -2.35 12.24 11.01
CA HIS A 163 -2.82 13.60 10.72
C HIS A 163 -1.68 14.61 10.90
N GLU A 164 -1.63 15.59 10.00
CA GLU A 164 -0.75 16.76 10.07
C GLU A 164 -1.63 17.99 10.36
N ALA A 165 -1.55 18.53 11.58
CA ALA A 165 -2.32 19.71 11.96
C ALA A 165 -1.68 20.96 11.33
N LEU A 166 -2.40 21.62 10.42
CA LEU A 166 -1.94 22.87 9.78
C LEU A 166 -2.22 24.09 10.65
N TYR A 167 -3.37 24.10 11.31
CA TYR A 167 -3.80 25.20 12.15
C TYR A 167 -4.75 24.70 13.24
N GLN A 168 -4.88 25.52 14.29
CA GLN A 168 -5.86 25.31 15.35
C GLN A 168 -6.83 26.48 15.35
N ALA A 169 -8.12 26.20 15.51
CA ALA A 169 -9.15 27.24 15.54
C ALA A 169 -10.10 27.05 16.74
N PRO A 170 -10.48 28.14 17.43
CA PRO A 170 -11.48 28.10 18.48
C PRO A 170 -12.87 27.93 17.87
N ILE A 171 -13.47 26.74 18.00
CA ILE A 171 -14.85 26.48 17.53
C ILE A 171 -15.76 26.22 18.73
N PRO A 172 -16.75 27.10 18.99
CA PRO A 172 -17.73 26.88 20.04
C PRO A 172 -18.50 25.57 19.82
N GLY A 173 -18.47 24.67 20.79
CA GLY A 173 -19.26 23.44 20.79
C GLY A 173 -18.61 22.20 20.16
N LYS A 174 -17.34 22.26 19.73
CA LYS A 174 -16.54 21.05 19.41
C LYS A 174 -15.52 20.77 20.50
N GLU A 175 -15.26 19.50 20.76
CA GLU A 175 -14.26 19.07 21.74
C GLU A 175 -12.84 19.45 21.28
N ALA A 176 -11.99 19.80 22.25
CA ALA A 176 -10.59 20.13 21.98
C ALA A 176 -9.86 18.90 21.41
N GLY A 177 -9.10 19.10 20.33
CA GLY A 177 -8.39 18.00 19.66
C GLY A 177 -9.22 17.25 18.60
N THR A 178 -10.47 17.66 18.33
CA THR A 178 -11.25 17.13 17.21
C THR A 178 -10.83 17.77 15.88
N VAL A 179 -10.79 16.99 14.81
CA VAL A 179 -10.55 17.50 13.46
C VAL A 179 -11.77 18.31 12.99
N ILE A 180 -11.53 19.57 12.61
CA ILE A 180 -12.54 20.50 12.13
C ILE A 180 -12.90 20.20 10.68
N ASP A 181 -11.86 20.16 9.84
CA ASP A 181 -11.91 20.05 8.40
C ASP A 181 -10.62 19.42 7.86
N CYS A 182 -10.75 18.75 6.72
CA CYS A 182 -9.63 18.15 5.98
C CYS A 182 -9.32 19.01 4.76
N GLN A 183 -8.20 19.73 4.82
CA GLN A 183 -7.70 20.55 3.71
C GLN A 183 -7.12 19.66 2.61
N LYS A 184 -6.40 18.60 3.00
CA LYS A 184 -5.79 17.65 2.08
C LYS A 184 -6.03 16.22 2.54
N THR A 185 -6.70 15.44 1.70
CA THR A 185 -7.04 14.04 2.00
C THR A 185 -5.78 13.20 2.25
N GLY A 186 -5.82 12.42 3.33
CA GLY A 186 -4.77 11.47 3.68
C GLY A 186 -4.91 10.17 2.91
N TYR A 187 -3.81 9.43 2.77
CA TYR A 187 -3.80 8.13 2.10
C TYR A 187 -3.00 7.11 2.92
N THR A 188 -3.52 5.88 2.99
CA THR A 188 -2.83 4.73 3.55
C THR A 188 -2.51 3.71 2.46
N ILE A 189 -1.40 3.01 2.59
CA ILE A 189 -1.07 1.83 1.79
C ILE A 189 -0.99 0.62 2.72
N LYS A 190 -1.92 -0.32 2.56
CA LYS A 190 -2.12 -1.42 3.53
C LYS A 190 -2.30 -0.85 4.95
N ASP A 191 -1.36 -1.13 5.86
CA ASP A 191 -1.41 -0.71 7.26
C ASP A 191 -0.51 0.51 7.56
N ARG A 192 0.13 1.10 6.54
CA ARG A 192 1.04 2.24 6.71
C ARG A 192 0.43 3.52 6.13
N VAL A 193 0.69 4.64 6.79
CA VAL A 193 0.38 5.97 6.25
C VAL A 193 1.32 6.29 5.09
N LEU A 194 0.76 6.52 3.91
CA LEU A 194 1.48 6.95 2.72
C LEU A 194 1.63 8.47 2.71
N ARG A 195 0.54 9.17 3.04
CA ARG A 195 0.49 10.62 3.21
C ARG A 195 -0.48 10.95 4.34
N ALA A 196 -0.05 11.75 5.31
CA ALA A 196 -0.92 12.21 6.38
C ALA A 196 -2.02 13.13 5.83
N ALA A 197 -3.20 13.08 6.45
CA ALA A 197 -4.25 14.05 6.13
C ALA A 197 -3.87 15.41 6.74
N GLN A 198 -3.95 16.48 5.95
CA GLN A 198 -3.69 17.83 6.45
C GLN A 198 -4.99 18.44 6.94
N VAL A 199 -5.02 18.80 8.22
CA VAL A 199 -6.28 19.08 8.94
C VAL A 199 -6.20 20.35 9.78
N GLY A 200 -7.35 20.98 9.98
CA GLY A 200 -7.57 21.94 11.06
C GLY A 200 -8.03 21.22 12.33
N VAL A 201 -7.52 21.62 13.50
CA VAL A 201 -7.90 20.99 14.79
C VAL A 201 -8.59 22.00 15.70
N ALA A 202 -9.64 21.56 16.40
CA ALA A 202 -10.37 22.37 17.35
C ALA A 202 -9.50 22.67 18.58
N GLN A 203 -9.38 23.94 18.91
CA GLN A 203 -8.75 24.38 20.16
C GLN A 203 -9.80 24.56 21.24
N GLU A 204 -9.45 24.22 22.48
CA GLU A 204 -10.26 24.56 23.64
C GLU A 204 -10.36 26.08 23.76
N THR A 205 -11.59 26.59 23.85
CA THR A 205 -11.84 27.99 24.19
C THR A 205 -11.97 28.07 25.70
N SER A 206 -10.89 28.50 26.36
CA SER A 206 -10.90 28.84 27.80
C SER A 206 -11.69 30.10 28.09
#